data_AF-A0AAU5MGE7-F1
#
_entry.id   AF-A0AAU5MGE7-F1
#
_cell.length_a   1.000
_cell.length_b   1.000
_cell.length_c   1.000
_cell.angle_alpha   90.00
_cell.angle_beta   90.00
_cell.angle_gamma   90.00
#
_symmetry.space_group_name_H-M   'P 1'
#
loop_
_entity.id
_entity.type
_entity.pdbx_description
1 polymer ?
#
loop_
_entity_poly.entity_id
_entity_poly.type
_entity_poly.pdbx_seq_one_letter_code
_entity_poly.pdbx_strand_id
1 'polypeptide(L)' 'MEHLSGTTPHPALIAERQARADWLITELGRLAAHAEDPGEQARFRRTADSLVRLAIAFRS' A
#
# COMPACT_ATOMS: atom_id res chain seq x y z
N MET A 1 -0.59 -6.98 -37.56
CA MET A 1 -1.06 -7.05 -36.16
C MET A 1 0.13 -6.68 -35.28
N GLU A 2 0.22 -5.40 -34.93
CA GLU A 2 1.33 -4.87 -34.14
C GLU A 2 0.98 -5.00 -32.66
N HIS A 3 1.57 -5.97 -31.97
CA HIS A 3 1.46 -6.09 -30.52
C HIS A 3 2.48 -5.17 -29.85
N LEU A 4 2.12 -3.89 -29.72
CA LEU A 4 2.83 -2.94 -28.85
C LEU A 4 2.44 -3.19 -27.38
N SER A 5 2.79 -4.36 -26.83
CA SER A 5 2.73 -4.61 -25.39
C SER A 5 4.04 -4.18 -24.72
N GLY A 6 4.37 -2.91 -24.90
CA GLY A 6 5.47 -2.25 -24.22
C GLY A 6 4.93 -1.22 -23.24
N THR A 7 3.97 -1.57 -22.38
CA THR A 7 3.54 -0.69 -21.28
C THR A 7 4.64 -0.71 -20.22
N THR A 8 5.69 0.05 -20.46
CA THR A 8 6.53 0.53 -19.37
C THR A 8 5.60 1.21 -18.37
N PRO A 9 5.68 0.87 -17.07
CA PRO A 9 4.80 1.47 -16.08
C PRO A 9 5.01 2.99 -16.13
N HIS A 10 3.97 3.69 -16.57
CA HIS A 10 4.02 5.13 -16.72
C HIS A 10 4.31 5.73 -15.34
N PRO A 11 5.25 6.68 -15.20
CA PRO A 11 5.63 7.24 -13.90
C PRO A 11 4.42 7.77 -13.09
N ALA A 12 3.37 8.25 -13.76
CA ALA A 12 2.14 8.66 -13.08
C ALA A 12 1.39 7.48 -12.42
N LEU A 13 1.39 6.29 -13.03
CA LEU A 13 0.78 5.08 -12.44
C LEU A 13 1.56 4.58 -11.22
N ILE A 14 2.90 4.68 -11.25
CA ILE A 14 3.75 4.35 -10.10
C ILE A 14 3.49 5.33 -8.96
N ALA A 15 3.45 6.63 -9.26
CA ALA A 15 3.17 7.67 -8.29
C ALA A 15 1.76 7.52 -7.68
N GLU A 16 0.75 7.21 -8.49
CA GLU A 16 -0.61 6.97 -8.01
C GLU A 16 -0.67 5.74 -7.12
N ARG A 17 -0.03 4.64 -7.51
CA ARG A 17 0.04 3.42 -6.69
C ARG A 17 0.73 3.68 -5.36
N GLN A 18 1.80 4.45 -5.36
CA GLN A 18 2.50 4.87 -4.14
C GLN A 18 1.58 5.70 -3.24
N ALA A 19 0.91 6.71 -3.79
CA ALA A 19 -0.01 7.57 -3.03
C ALA A 19 -1.18 6.78 -2.43
N ARG A 20 -1.73 5.80 -3.16
CA ARG A 20 -2.77 4.90 -2.65
C ARG A 20 -2.26 4.01 -1.52
N ALA A 21 -1.04 3.49 -1.62
CA ALA A 21 -0.43 2.69 -0.57
C ALA A 21 -0.20 3.53 0.70
N ASP A 22 0.36 4.73 0.56
CA ASP A 22 0.61 5.65 1.67
C ASP A 22 -0.68 6.06 2.39
N TRP A 23 -1.73 6.36 1.63
CA TRP A 23 -3.06 6.63 2.18
C TRP A 23 -3.59 5.44 2.99
N LEU A 24 -3.51 4.22 2.43
CA LEU A 24 -4.02 3.01 3.10
C LEU A 24 -3.24 2.66 4.37
N ILE A 25 -1.91 2.82 4.37
CA ILE A 25 -1.06 2.63 5.55
C ILE A 25 -1.49 3.59 6.66
N THR A 26 -1.73 4.85 6.31
CA THR A 26 -2.20 5.88 7.25
C THR A 26 -3.58 5.54 7.83
N GLU A 27 -4.50 5.09 6.97
CA GLU A 27 -5.84 4.66 7.35
C GLU A 27 -5.80 3.50 8.37
N LEU A 28 -5.02 2.46 8.09
CA LEU A 28 -4.84 1.32 8.99
C LEU A 28 -4.23 1.72 10.33
N GLY A 29 -3.29 2.67 10.33
CA GLY A 29 -2.75 3.24 11.56
C GLY A 29 -3.83 3.94 12.40
N ARG A 30 -4.72 4.70 11.75
CA ARG A 30 -5.85 5.35 12.43
C ARG A 30 -6.85 4.34 12.98
N LEU A 31 -7.21 3.32 12.20
CA LEU A 31 -8.10 2.24 12.66
C LEU A 31 -7.49 1.51 13.85
N ALA A 32 -6.19 1.19 13.81
CA ALA A 32 -5.50 0.58 14.94
C ALA A 32 -5.50 1.45 16.22
N ALA A 33 -5.51 2.78 16.08
CA ALA A 33 -5.55 3.70 17.21
C ALA A 33 -6.95 3.82 17.84
N HIS A 34 -8.01 3.55 17.07
CA HIS A 34 -9.41 3.62 17.53
C HIS A 34 -10.01 2.24 17.83
N ALA A 35 -9.31 1.16 17.49
CA ALA A 35 -9.77 -0.20 17.80
C ALA A 35 -9.72 -0.45 19.31
N GLU A 36 -10.87 -0.83 19.87
CA GLU A 36 -11.01 -1.20 21.28
C GLU A 36 -10.52 -2.64 21.53
N ASP A 37 -10.67 -3.52 20.54
CA ASP A 37 -10.17 -4.90 20.61
C ASP A 37 -8.66 -4.95 20.37
N PRO A 38 -7.86 -5.53 21.30
CA PRO A 38 -6.42 -5.67 21.12
C PRO A 38 -6.04 -6.54 19.92
N GLY A 39 -6.88 -7.52 19.56
CA GLY A 39 -6.68 -8.39 18.40
C GLY A 39 -6.82 -7.62 17.09
N GLU A 40 -7.85 -6.80 16.96
CA GLU A 40 -8.07 -5.91 15.82
C GLU A 40 -6.96 -4.87 15.70
N GLN A 41 -6.54 -4.25 16.80
CA GLN A 41 -5.40 -3.33 16.81
C GLN A 41 -4.13 -4.01 16.26
N ALA A 42 -3.81 -5.22 16.75
CA ALA A 42 -2.65 -5.97 16.28
C ALA A 42 -2.76 -6.35 14.80
N ARG A 43 -3.97 -6.72 14.34
CA ARG A 43 -4.24 -7.07 12.94
C ARG A 43 -4.05 -5.89 12.00
N PHE A 44 -4.59 -4.71 12.34
CA PHE A 44 -4.40 -3.50 11.54
C PHE A 44 -2.93 -3.09 11.46
N ARG A 45 -2.20 -3.12 12.58
CA ARG A 45 -0.75 -2.84 12.61
C ARG A 45 0.05 -3.80 11.74
N ARG A 46 -0.19 -5.12 11.84
CA ARG A 46 0.49 -6.12 10.98
C ARG A 46 0.19 -5.92 9.50
N THR A 47 -1.05 -5.55 9.19
CA THR A 47 -1.46 -5.30 7.80
C THR A 47 -0.75 -4.06 7.25
N ALA A 48 -0.67 -2.98 8.04
CA ALA A 48 0.07 -1.78 7.67
C ALA A 48 1.57 -2.08 7.45
N ASP A 49 2.21 -2.85 8.34
CA ASP A 49 3.63 -3.24 8.18
C ASP A 49 3.87 -4.06 6.90
N SER A 50 2.97 -5.00 6.61
CA SER A 50 3.05 -5.80 5.38
C SER A 50 2.95 -4.93 4.12
N LEU A 51 2.07 -3.92 4.13
CA LEU A 51 1.93 -2.98 3.02
C LEU A 51 3.14 -2.06 2.86
N VAL A 52 3.76 -1.60 3.95
CA VAL A 52 5.01 -0.84 3.91
C VAL A 52 6.10 -1.67 3.23
N ARG A 53 6.28 -2.92 3.65
CA ARG A 53 7.29 -3.83 3.05
C ARG A 53 7.03 -4.05 1.57
N LEU A 54 5.75 -4.24 1.20
CA LEU A 54 5.36 -4.42 -0.18
C LEU A 54 5.63 -3.17 -1.03
N ALA A 55 5.27 -1.98 -0.53
CA ALA A 55 5.50 -0.72 -1.21
C ALA A 55 7.00 -0.44 -1.41
N ILE A 56 7.83 -0.78 -0.43
CA ILE A 56 9.29 -0.69 -0.54
C ILE A 56 9.81 -1.64 -1.63
N ALA A 57 9.36 -2.90 -1.64
CA ALA A 57 9.81 -3.89 -2.63
C ALA A 57 9.45 -3.52 -4.09
N PHE A 58 8.38 -2.75 -4.29
CA PHE A 58 7.97 -2.27 -5.62
C PHE A 58 8.59 -0.93 -6.03
N ARG A 59 9.34 -0.27 -5.15
CA ARG A 59 10.01 1.01 -5.42
C ARG A 59 11.39 0.84 -6.08
N SER A 60 11.99 -0.33 -5.88
CA SER A 60 13.32 -0.74 -6.39
C SER A 60 13.29 -1.27 -7.81
#